data_AF-A0A1R1IAG7-F1
#
_entry.id   AF-A0A1R1IAG7-F1
#
_cell.length_a   1.000
_cell.length_b   1.000
_cell.length_c   1.000
_cell.angle_alpha   90.00
_cell.angle_beta   90.00
_cell.angle_gamma   90.00
#
_symmetry.space_group_name_H-M   'P 1'
#
loop_
_entity.id
_entity.type
_entity.pdbx_description
1 polymer ?
#
loop_
_entity_poly.entity_id
_entity_poly.type
_entity_poly.pdbx_seq_one_letter_code
_entity_poly.pdbx_strand_id
1 'polypeptide(L)'
;MEGYRLYMNGRLDSGDLLGLEERILEEIMLFVEQAETWRIGMLARYMREDVDLEVLGWRVMRNEFAILRDLYIHGFETVCKNLGHMVAAQNTIKYGDPNIFGSQQPPNRPNARLSPPASMKRFEGLVNADKLCFVRVIPGIEHVAHLLDGSLRNAIGHSSARHDLTSGRIMADKLPQVLTYLDFVAKVSDIFEALALVAQTLRAQRVASSPDFR
;
A
#
# COMPACT_ATOMS: atom_id res chain seq x y z
N MET A 1 0.63 -21.26 -15.42
CA MET A 1 -0.63 -20.51 -15.51
C MET A 1 -1.81 -21.26 -14.89
N GLU A 2 -1.94 -22.57 -15.11
CA GLU A 2 -3.01 -23.39 -14.53
C GLU A 2 -3.09 -23.33 -12.99
N GLY A 3 -1.95 -23.40 -12.30
CA GLY A 3 -1.88 -23.25 -10.83
C GLY A 3 -2.39 -21.91 -10.29
N TYR A 4 -2.14 -20.80 -11.00
CA TYR A 4 -2.66 -19.49 -10.59
C TYR A 4 -4.17 -19.38 -10.78
N ARG A 5 -4.71 -19.93 -11.88
CA ARG A 5 -6.17 -19.95 -12.12
C ARG A 5 -6.89 -20.78 -11.06
N LEU A 6 -6.37 -21.97 -10.73
CA LEU A 6 -6.93 -22.79 -9.66
C LEU A 6 -6.93 -22.04 -8.31
N TYR A 7 -5.84 -21.36 -7.98
CA TYR A 7 -5.75 -20.52 -6.79
C TYR A 7 -6.78 -19.38 -6.81
N MET A 8 -6.90 -18.65 -7.92
CA MET A 8 -7.85 -17.54 -8.03
C MET A 8 -9.31 -18.01 -8.01
N ASN A 9 -9.63 -19.14 -8.64
CA ASN A 9 -10.95 -19.76 -8.58
C ASN A 9 -11.31 -20.15 -7.15
N GLY A 10 -10.39 -20.80 -6.42
CA GLY A 10 -10.62 -21.15 -5.01
C GLY A 10 -10.90 -19.93 -4.12
N ARG A 11 -10.22 -18.80 -4.39
CA ARG A 11 -10.49 -17.54 -3.67
C ARG A 11 -11.83 -16.92 -4.04
N LEU A 12 -12.22 -16.96 -5.31
CA LEU A 12 -13.53 -16.52 -5.76
C LEU A 12 -14.63 -17.36 -5.11
N ASP A 13 -14.50 -18.69 -5.12
CA ASP A 13 -15.47 -19.63 -4.54
C ASP A 13 -15.60 -19.44 -3.02
N SER A 14 -14.51 -19.08 -2.33
CA SER A 14 -14.53 -18.76 -0.90
C SER A 14 -15.12 -17.38 -0.55
N GLY A 15 -15.41 -16.54 -1.55
CA GLY A 15 -15.87 -15.16 -1.37
C GLY A 15 -14.77 -14.16 -1.00
N ASP A 16 -13.56 -14.62 -0.72
CA ASP A 16 -12.45 -13.76 -0.29
C ASP A 16 -12.04 -12.73 -1.35
N LEU A 17 -12.01 -13.11 -2.64
CA LEU A 17 -11.69 -12.17 -3.72
C LEU A 17 -12.71 -11.02 -3.81
N LEU A 18 -14.00 -11.32 -3.62
CA LEU A 18 -15.07 -10.31 -3.65
C LEU A 18 -14.99 -9.37 -2.44
N GLY A 19 -14.70 -9.91 -1.25
CA GLY A 19 -14.52 -9.10 -0.05
C GLY A 19 -13.30 -8.18 -0.11
N LEU A 20 -12.24 -8.57 -0.84
CA LEU A 20 -11.10 -7.71 -1.11
C LEU A 20 -11.40 -6.61 -2.13
N GLU A 21 -12.17 -6.94 -3.17
CA GLU A 21 -12.66 -5.99 -4.17
C GLU A 21 -13.55 -4.91 -3.54
N GLU A 22 -14.53 -5.32 -2.73
CA GLU A 22 -15.43 -4.42 -1.99
C GLU A 22 -14.64 -3.44 -1.13
N ARG A 23 -13.70 -3.92 -0.30
CA ARG A 23 -12.89 -3.06 0.58
C ARG A 23 -12.04 -2.05 -0.19
N ILE A 24 -11.47 -2.45 -1.33
CA ILE A 24 -10.68 -1.52 -2.14
C ILE A 24 -11.58 -0.45 -2.74
N LEU A 25 -12.76 -0.83 -3.23
CA LEU A 25 -13.71 0.13 -3.77
C LEU A 25 -14.22 1.10 -2.69
N GLU A 26 -14.57 0.60 -1.51
CA GLU A 26 -14.94 1.42 -0.35
C GLU A 26 -13.85 2.42 0.02
N GLU A 27 -12.60 1.97 0.11
CA GLU A 27 -11.48 2.85 0.43
C GLU A 27 -11.23 3.90 -0.68
N ILE A 28 -11.30 3.50 -1.95
CA ILE A 28 -11.19 4.44 -3.08
C ILE A 28 -12.31 5.48 -3.03
N MET A 29 -13.55 5.05 -2.75
CA MET A 29 -14.70 5.97 -2.61
C MET A 29 -14.47 6.96 -1.47
N LEU A 30 -13.97 6.51 -0.32
CA LEU A 30 -13.63 7.38 0.81
C LEU A 30 -12.59 8.43 0.41
N PHE A 31 -11.55 8.04 -0.35
CA PHE A 31 -10.60 9.00 -0.90
C PHE A 31 -11.28 9.97 -1.87
N VAL A 32 -12.17 9.52 -2.74
CA VAL A 32 -12.92 10.40 -3.67
C VAL A 32 -13.78 11.41 -2.92
N GLU A 33 -14.48 10.99 -1.87
CA GLU A 33 -15.28 11.89 -1.01
C GLU A 33 -14.43 12.94 -0.31
N GLN A 34 -13.19 12.59 0.06
CA GLN A 34 -12.24 13.48 0.73
C GLN A 34 -11.25 14.16 -0.24
N ALA A 35 -11.56 14.21 -1.55
CA ALA A 35 -10.63 14.68 -2.56
C ALA A 35 -10.06 16.08 -2.30
N GLU A 36 -10.86 17.01 -1.79
CA GLU A 36 -10.40 18.38 -1.48
C GLU A 36 -9.34 18.42 -0.36
N THR A 37 -9.33 17.41 0.50
CA THR A 37 -8.46 17.30 1.68
C THR A 37 -7.06 16.82 1.29
N TRP A 38 -6.96 15.83 0.40
CA TRP A 38 -5.67 15.19 0.09
C TRP A 38 -5.11 15.50 -1.30
N ARG A 39 -5.93 15.90 -2.29
CA ARG A 39 -5.48 16.01 -3.69
C ARG A 39 -4.39 17.04 -3.90
N ILE A 40 -4.30 18.07 -3.04
CA ILE A 40 -3.20 19.05 -3.09
C ILE A 40 -1.83 18.40 -2.87
N GLY A 41 -1.75 17.26 -2.20
CA GLY A 41 -0.51 16.48 -2.05
C GLY A 41 0.03 15.95 -3.37
N MET A 42 -0.80 15.84 -4.41
CA MET A 42 -0.34 15.47 -5.75
C MET A 42 0.48 16.59 -6.40
N LEU A 43 0.40 17.83 -5.92
CA LEU A 43 1.06 18.99 -6.53
C LEU A 43 2.57 18.75 -6.69
N ALA A 44 3.23 18.21 -5.66
CA ALA A 44 4.67 17.95 -5.68
C ALA A 44 5.12 17.08 -6.87
N ARG A 45 4.23 16.22 -7.40
CA ARG A 45 4.51 15.36 -8.55
C ARG A 45 4.47 16.08 -9.90
N TYR A 46 3.77 17.22 -9.95
CA TYR A 46 3.65 18.05 -11.15
C TYR A 46 4.55 19.29 -11.07
N MET A 47 5.21 19.49 -9.94
CA MET A 47 6.23 20.51 -9.79
C MET A 47 7.54 20.04 -10.38
N ARG A 48 8.32 20.98 -10.91
CA ARG A 48 9.67 20.69 -11.39
C ARG A 48 10.55 20.32 -10.20
N GLU A 49 11.53 19.45 -10.42
CA GLU A 49 12.46 18.96 -9.39
C GLU A 49 13.30 20.07 -8.74
N ASP A 50 13.45 21.23 -9.41
CA ASP A 50 14.18 22.39 -8.90
C ASP A 50 13.34 23.28 -7.96
N VAL A 51 12.07 22.97 -7.74
CA VAL A 51 11.19 23.79 -6.90
C VAL A 51 11.08 23.21 -5.50
N ASP A 52 11.69 23.91 -4.55
CA ASP A 52 11.59 23.62 -3.13
C ASP A 52 10.40 24.36 -2.51
N LEU A 53 9.38 23.59 -2.09
CA LEU A 53 8.17 24.09 -1.44
C LEU A 53 8.43 24.72 -0.07
N GLU A 54 9.49 24.30 0.64
CA GLU A 54 9.90 24.93 1.89
C GLU A 54 10.49 26.32 1.64
N VAL A 55 11.31 26.47 0.59
CA VAL A 55 11.89 27.77 0.20
C VAL A 55 10.80 28.77 -0.22
N LEU A 56 9.74 28.30 -0.86
CA LEU A 56 8.59 29.13 -1.23
C LEU A 56 7.73 29.53 -0.02
N GLY A 57 7.97 28.96 1.16
CA GLY A 57 7.17 29.21 2.35
C GLY A 57 5.72 28.74 2.19
N TRP A 58 5.45 27.82 1.25
CA TRP A 58 4.10 27.35 1.02
C TRP A 58 3.63 26.50 2.20
N ARG A 59 2.47 26.89 2.73
CA ARG A 59 1.84 26.25 3.88
C ARG A 59 0.37 26.07 3.56
N VAL A 60 -0.13 24.85 3.71
CA VAL A 60 -1.57 24.62 3.68
C VAL A 60 -2.10 25.03 5.05
N MET A 61 -2.82 26.14 5.11
CA MET A 61 -3.46 26.65 6.33
C MET A 61 -4.78 25.90 6.58
N ARG A 62 -4.72 24.56 6.67
CA ARG A 62 -5.85 23.69 7.04
C ARG A 62 -5.43 22.71 8.11
N ASN A 63 -6.38 22.31 8.94
CA ASN A 63 -6.17 21.31 9.98
C ASN A 63 -7.05 20.07 9.77
N GLU A 64 -6.85 19.39 8.65
CA GLU A 64 -7.57 18.15 8.33
C GLU A 64 -6.74 16.91 8.69
N PHE A 65 -5.79 17.06 9.63
CA PHE A 65 -4.82 16.02 9.97
C PHE A 65 -5.48 14.70 10.40
N ALA A 66 -6.55 14.76 11.20
CA ALA A 66 -7.25 13.55 11.64
C ALA A 66 -7.81 12.75 10.45
N ILE A 67 -8.45 13.44 9.49
CA ILE A 67 -9.00 12.83 8.28
C ILE A 67 -7.86 12.22 7.45
N LEU A 68 -6.81 12.99 7.19
CA LEU A 68 -5.64 12.55 6.42
C LEU A 68 -4.91 11.36 7.06
N ARG A 69 -4.79 11.35 8.39
CA ARG A 69 -4.22 10.24 9.17
C ARG A 69 -5.05 8.99 8.98
N ASP A 70 -6.37 9.10 9.10
CA ASP A 70 -7.25 7.95 9.00
C ASP A 70 -7.25 7.38 7.57
N LEU A 71 -7.29 8.25 6.55
CA LEU A 71 -7.10 7.86 5.13
C LEU A 71 -5.76 7.14 4.92
N TYR A 72 -4.67 7.66 5.48
CA TYR A 72 -3.35 7.05 5.35
C TYR A 72 -3.31 5.66 5.98
N ILE A 73 -3.79 5.53 7.22
CA ILE A 73 -3.73 4.27 7.98
C ILE A 73 -4.64 3.22 7.32
N HIS A 74 -5.90 3.57 7.03
CA HIS A 74 -6.86 2.62 6.45
C HIS A 74 -6.43 2.19 5.05
N GLY A 75 -6.09 3.15 4.19
CA GLY A 75 -5.57 2.85 2.87
C GLY A 75 -4.30 2.01 2.88
N PHE A 76 -3.34 2.30 3.77
CA PHE A 76 -2.13 1.47 3.94
C PHE A 76 -2.47 0.01 4.28
N GLU A 77 -3.37 -0.22 5.24
CA GLU A 77 -3.79 -1.57 5.63
C GLU A 77 -4.55 -2.27 4.51
N THR A 78 -5.42 -1.55 3.79
CA THR A 78 -6.19 -2.07 2.66
C THR A 78 -5.28 -2.51 1.51
N VAL A 79 -4.27 -1.71 1.16
CA VAL A 79 -3.25 -2.09 0.17
C VAL A 79 -2.48 -3.31 0.65
N CYS A 80 -1.99 -3.31 1.90
CA CYS A 80 -1.18 -4.41 2.43
C CYS A 80 -1.92 -5.76 2.49
N LYS A 81 -3.24 -5.75 2.72
CA LYS A 81 -4.09 -6.95 2.68
C LYS A 81 -4.17 -7.58 1.29
N ASN A 82 -4.00 -6.78 0.23
CA ASN A 82 -4.16 -7.21 -1.16
C ASN A 82 -2.86 -7.64 -1.85
N LEU A 83 -1.70 -7.49 -1.20
CA LEU A 83 -0.39 -7.83 -1.77
C LEU A 83 -0.24 -9.32 -2.10
N GLY A 84 -1.02 -10.20 -1.44
CA GLY A 84 -0.96 -11.65 -1.62
C GLY A 84 -1.10 -12.08 -3.07
N HIS A 85 -2.00 -11.46 -3.83
CA HIS A 85 -2.26 -11.87 -5.20
C HIS A 85 -1.10 -11.56 -6.16
N MET A 86 -0.41 -10.44 -5.95
CA MET A 86 0.79 -10.06 -6.72
C MET A 86 1.90 -11.08 -6.48
N VAL A 87 2.09 -11.48 -5.21
CA VAL A 87 3.08 -12.50 -4.83
C VAL A 87 2.70 -13.88 -5.37
N ALA A 88 1.43 -14.28 -5.30
CA ALA A 88 0.94 -15.54 -5.86
C ALA A 88 1.15 -15.62 -7.38
N ALA A 89 0.92 -14.50 -8.09
CA ALA A 89 1.18 -14.41 -9.52
C ALA A 89 2.68 -14.61 -9.81
N GLN A 90 3.54 -13.91 -9.07
CA GLN A 90 4.99 -14.04 -9.22
C GLN A 90 5.50 -15.45 -8.89
N ASN A 91 5.00 -16.06 -7.82
CA ASN A 91 5.36 -17.43 -7.44
C ASN A 91 4.95 -18.41 -8.54
N THR A 92 3.78 -18.22 -9.15
CA THR A 92 3.36 -19.06 -10.28
C THR A 92 4.28 -18.89 -11.49
N ILE A 93 4.71 -17.66 -11.80
CA ILE A 93 5.64 -17.40 -12.90
C ILE A 93 7.00 -18.06 -12.64
N LYS A 94 7.53 -17.95 -11.41
CA LYS A 94 8.86 -18.46 -11.05
C LYS A 94 8.90 -19.98 -10.82
N TYR A 95 7.87 -20.54 -10.20
CA TYR A 95 7.90 -21.90 -9.65
C TYR A 95 6.73 -22.78 -10.11
N GLY A 96 5.80 -22.26 -10.91
CA GLY A 96 4.64 -23.00 -11.41
C GLY A 96 3.47 -23.13 -10.44
N ASP A 97 3.67 -22.85 -9.14
CA ASP A 97 2.66 -22.94 -8.08
C ASP A 97 2.68 -21.66 -7.22
N PRO A 98 1.51 -21.00 -6.98
CA PRO A 98 1.44 -19.82 -6.13
C PRO A 98 1.92 -20.02 -4.69
N ASN A 99 1.88 -21.25 -4.15
CA ASN A 99 2.27 -21.55 -2.77
C ASN A 99 3.78 -21.76 -2.58
N ILE A 100 4.56 -21.85 -3.65
CA ILE A 100 6.00 -22.09 -3.58
C ILE A 100 6.74 -20.76 -3.56
N PHE A 101 7.52 -20.49 -2.51
CA PHE A 101 8.31 -19.26 -2.35
C PHE A 101 9.80 -19.43 -2.71
N GLY A 102 10.24 -20.67 -2.93
CA GLY A 102 11.66 -21.01 -3.09
C GLY A 102 12.45 -20.88 -1.79
N SER A 103 13.78 -20.98 -1.89
CA SER A 103 14.70 -20.90 -0.74
C SER A 103 15.29 -19.51 -0.51
N GLN A 104 15.19 -18.60 -1.49
CA GLN A 104 15.77 -17.26 -1.41
C GLN A 104 14.87 -16.31 -0.61
N GLN A 105 15.50 -15.52 0.26
CA GLN A 105 14.83 -14.48 1.03
C GLN A 105 14.89 -13.14 0.28
N PRO A 106 13.83 -12.31 0.36
CA PRO A 106 13.94 -10.94 -0.10
C PRO A 106 14.93 -10.16 0.79
N PRO A 107 15.69 -9.21 0.21
CA PRO A 107 16.64 -8.39 0.95
C PRO A 107 15.92 -7.50 1.97
N ASN A 108 16.61 -7.13 3.04
CA ASN A 108 16.13 -6.22 4.09
C ASN A 108 14.84 -6.64 4.81
N ARG A 109 14.47 -7.93 4.70
CA ARG A 109 13.35 -8.50 5.45
C ARG A 109 13.63 -8.39 6.95
N PRO A 110 12.78 -7.73 7.76
CA PRO A 110 13.00 -7.59 9.20
C PRO A 110 13.22 -8.93 9.91
N ASN A 111 12.46 -9.96 9.49
CA ASN A 111 12.56 -11.31 10.02
C ASN A 111 13.33 -12.26 9.08
N ALA A 112 14.44 -11.80 8.47
CA ALA A 112 15.24 -12.58 7.51
C ALA A 112 15.78 -13.92 8.06
N ARG A 113 15.87 -14.08 9.39
CA ARG A 113 16.26 -15.34 10.04
C ARG A 113 15.19 -16.43 9.92
N LEU A 114 13.92 -16.07 9.73
CA LEU A 114 12.84 -17.01 9.51
C LEU A 114 12.84 -17.48 8.06
N SER A 115 12.57 -18.75 7.82
CA SER A 115 12.41 -19.31 6.48
C SER A 115 11.36 -18.56 5.64
N PRO A 116 11.41 -18.66 4.30
CA PRO A 116 10.36 -18.14 3.45
C PRO A 116 9.01 -18.79 3.82
N PRO A 117 7.88 -18.11 3.59
CA PRO A 117 6.57 -18.68 3.85
C PRO A 117 6.39 -20.03 3.16
N ALA A 118 5.86 -21.01 3.90
CA ALA A 118 5.59 -22.34 3.36
C ALA A 118 4.36 -22.39 2.43
N SER A 119 3.55 -21.32 2.38
CA SER A 119 2.37 -21.21 1.54
C SER A 119 1.87 -19.76 1.45
N MET A 120 0.94 -19.49 0.53
CA MET A 120 0.27 -18.18 0.44
C MET A 120 -0.46 -17.80 1.73
N LYS A 121 -1.10 -18.78 2.38
CA LYS A 121 -1.77 -18.56 3.68
C LYS A 121 -0.80 -18.11 4.77
N ARG A 122 0.43 -18.66 4.78
CA ARG A 122 1.48 -18.24 5.72
C ARG A 122 2.02 -16.86 5.37
N PHE A 123 2.13 -16.54 4.08
CA PHE A 123 2.51 -15.20 3.62
C PHE A 123 1.50 -14.13 4.06
N GLU A 124 0.20 -14.40 3.92
CA GLU A 124 -0.86 -13.46 4.32
C GLU A 124 -0.88 -13.17 5.81
N GLY A 125 -0.40 -14.11 6.64
CA GLY A 125 -0.24 -13.94 8.08
C GLY A 125 1.02 -13.16 8.50
N LEU A 126 1.91 -12.79 7.55
CA LEU A 126 3.07 -11.97 7.86
C LEU A 126 2.67 -10.54 8.24
N VAL A 127 3.53 -9.88 9.00
CA VAL A 127 3.42 -8.44 9.23
C VAL A 127 3.68 -7.67 7.93
N ASN A 128 3.06 -6.50 7.78
CA ASN A 128 3.10 -5.72 6.54
C ASN A 128 4.54 -5.38 6.11
N ALA A 129 5.44 -5.10 7.05
CA ALA A 129 6.85 -4.84 6.75
C ALA A 129 7.55 -6.02 6.05
N ASP A 130 7.25 -7.27 6.45
CA ASP A 130 7.77 -8.46 5.77
C ASP A 130 7.12 -8.63 4.39
N LYS A 131 5.78 -8.45 4.29
CA LYS A 131 5.06 -8.56 3.00
C LYS A 131 5.62 -7.64 1.93
N LEU A 132 5.89 -6.38 2.30
CA LEU A 132 6.44 -5.38 1.39
C LEU A 132 7.82 -5.78 0.85
N CYS A 133 8.64 -6.49 1.63
CA CYS A 133 9.94 -6.98 1.13
C CYS A 133 9.79 -8.00 -0.01
N PHE A 134 8.76 -8.86 0.04
CA PHE A 134 8.46 -9.78 -1.07
C PHE A 134 7.96 -9.04 -2.31
N VAL A 135 7.19 -7.95 -2.14
CA VAL A 135 6.67 -7.16 -3.27
C VAL A 135 7.78 -6.35 -3.94
N ARG A 136 8.74 -5.80 -3.16
CA ARG A 136 9.89 -5.04 -3.68
C ARG A 136 10.77 -5.80 -4.66
N VAL A 137 10.72 -7.12 -4.67
CA VAL A 137 11.53 -7.96 -5.58
C VAL A 137 10.73 -8.47 -6.79
N ILE A 138 9.52 -7.95 -7.02
CA ILE A 138 8.68 -8.30 -8.16
C ILE A 138 8.83 -7.22 -9.24
N PRO A 139 9.48 -7.50 -10.38
CA PRO A 139 9.67 -6.51 -11.45
C PRO A 139 8.34 -5.95 -11.97
N GLY A 140 8.28 -4.63 -12.16
CA GLY A 140 7.10 -3.88 -12.57
C GLY A 140 6.09 -3.60 -11.46
N ILE A 141 6.26 -4.16 -10.26
CA ILE A 141 5.34 -4.00 -9.12
C ILE A 141 6.05 -3.37 -7.90
N GLU A 142 7.38 -3.34 -7.89
CA GLU A 142 8.21 -2.81 -6.81
C GLU A 142 7.78 -1.41 -6.34
N HIS A 143 7.29 -0.57 -7.26
CA HIS A 143 6.79 0.78 -7.00
C HIS A 143 5.69 0.83 -5.94
N VAL A 144 4.78 -0.17 -5.88
CA VAL A 144 3.73 -0.23 -4.84
C VAL A 144 4.34 -0.18 -3.43
N ALA A 145 5.49 -0.83 -3.23
CA ALA A 145 6.15 -0.85 -1.93
C ALA A 145 6.96 0.43 -1.63
N HIS A 146 7.17 1.31 -2.60
CA HIS A 146 7.76 2.64 -2.44
C HIS A 146 6.71 3.70 -2.08
N LEU A 147 5.45 3.49 -2.48
CA LEU A 147 4.31 4.33 -2.10
C LEU A 147 3.89 4.16 -0.64
N LEU A 148 4.33 3.08 0.02
CA LEU A 148 3.93 2.70 1.37
C LEU A 148 5.06 2.91 2.37
N ASP A 149 4.87 3.84 3.31
CA ASP A 149 5.79 4.05 4.44
C ASP A 149 5.17 3.51 5.75
N GLY A 150 5.66 2.33 6.15
CA GLY A 150 5.24 1.68 7.40
C GLY A 150 5.78 2.35 8.67
N SER A 151 6.92 3.03 8.60
CA SER A 151 7.47 3.79 9.72
C SER A 151 6.58 5.01 10.00
N LEU A 152 6.19 5.73 8.95
CA LEU A 152 5.23 6.81 9.02
C LEU A 152 3.88 6.32 9.56
N ARG A 153 3.33 5.23 9.00
CA ARG A 153 2.08 4.60 9.46
C ARG A 153 2.10 4.37 10.98
N ASN A 154 3.18 3.77 11.48
CA ASN A 154 3.31 3.47 12.91
C ASN A 154 3.48 4.72 13.76
N ALA A 155 4.22 5.72 13.29
CA ALA A 155 4.41 6.97 14.00
C ALA A 155 3.08 7.75 14.17
N ILE A 156 2.29 7.85 13.10
CA ILE A 156 1.02 8.61 13.13
C ILE A 156 -0.14 7.82 13.75
N GLY A 157 -0.04 6.49 13.84
CA GLY A 157 -1.02 5.65 14.52
C GLY A 157 -0.99 5.75 16.05
N HIS A 158 0.01 6.44 16.62
CA HIS A 158 0.06 6.73 18.05
C HIS A 158 -0.81 7.95 18.39
N SER A 159 -1.47 7.93 19.55
CA SER A 159 -2.37 9.00 20.01
C SER A 159 -1.68 10.36 20.19
N SER A 160 -0.35 10.40 20.26
CA SER A 160 0.42 11.64 20.38
C SER A 160 0.55 12.41 19.05
N ALA A 161 0.22 11.79 17.92
CA ALA A 161 0.37 12.37 16.59
C ALA A 161 -0.61 13.53 16.36
N ARG A 162 -0.10 14.69 15.95
CA ARG A 162 -0.89 15.90 15.68
C ARG A 162 -0.23 16.82 14.67
N HIS A 163 -1.03 17.66 14.02
CA HIS A 163 -0.52 18.81 13.27
C HIS A 163 -0.37 20.00 14.22
N ASP A 164 0.86 20.53 14.34
CA ASP A 164 1.11 21.80 15.02
C ASP A 164 0.97 22.96 14.02
N LEU A 165 -0.07 23.77 14.21
CA LEU A 165 -0.39 24.91 13.34
C LEU A 165 0.65 26.03 13.41
N THR A 166 1.38 26.14 14.52
CA THR A 166 2.39 27.20 14.70
C THR A 166 3.59 26.93 13.82
N SER A 167 4.07 25.68 13.79
CA SER A 167 5.20 25.29 12.96
C SER A 167 4.82 24.77 11.57
N GLY A 168 3.55 24.40 11.35
CA GLY A 168 3.06 23.78 10.11
C GLY A 168 3.54 22.35 9.92
N ARG A 169 3.86 21.64 11.00
CA ARG A 169 4.52 20.32 11.01
C ARG A 169 3.67 19.26 11.67
N ILE A 170 3.85 18.01 11.24
CA ILE A 170 3.33 16.86 11.95
C ILE A 170 4.28 16.53 13.11
N MET A 171 3.73 16.49 14.31
CA MET A 171 4.43 16.10 15.53
C MET A 171 3.96 14.72 15.98
N ALA A 172 4.89 13.81 16.23
CA ALA A 172 4.65 12.52 16.86
C ALA A 172 5.98 12.03 17.46
N ASP A 173 5.92 11.38 18.61
CA ASP A 173 7.10 11.00 19.40
C ASP A 173 8.10 10.11 18.64
N LYS A 174 7.63 9.36 17.65
CA LYS A 174 8.41 8.41 16.85
C LYS A 174 8.52 8.78 15.37
N LEU A 175 8.22 10.02 15.00
CA LEU A 175 8.45 10.46 13.63
C LEU A 175 9.97 10.43 13.36
N PRO A 176 10.43 9.66 12.36
CA PRO A 176 11.86 9.50 12.08
C PRO A 176 12.50 10.78 11.52
N GLN A 177 11.69 11.71 11.03
CA GLN A 177 12.11 12.97 10.45
C GLN A 177 11.07 14.06 10.72
N VAL A 178 11.50 15.32 10.62
CA VAL A 178 10.59 16.46 10.59
C VAL A 178 9.74 16.34 9.32
N LEU A 179 8.43 16.22 9.48
CA LEU A 179 7.49 16.08 8.38
C LEU A 179 6.61 17.33 8.31
N THR A 180 6.67 18.07 7.19
CA THR A 180 5.73 19.18 6.99
C THR A 180 4.33 18.64 6.74
N TYR A 181 3.32 19.48 6.98
CA TYR A 181 1.95 19.09 6.65
C TYR A 181 1.81 18.74 5.15
N LEU A 182 2.41 19.51 4.25
CA LEU A 182 2.31 19.27 2.81
C LEU A 182 2.98 17.95 2.38
N ASP A 183 4.13 17.60 2.96
CA ASP A 183 4.76 16.29 2.73
C ASP A 183 3.87 15.15 3.20
N PHE A 184 3.18 15.34 4.32
CA PHE A 184 2.23 14.35 4.81
C PHE A 184 1.04 14.20 3.85
N VAL A 185 0.48 15.31 3.32
CA VAL A 185 -0.57 15.23 2.30
C VAL A 185 -0.07 14.52 1.02
N ALA A 186 1.17 14.74 0.62
CA ALA A 186 1.78 14.02 -0.50
C ALA A 186 1.88 12.51 -0.21
N LYS A 187 2.25 12.13 1.01
CA LYS A 187 2.25 10.72 1.45
C LYS A 187 0.84 10.10 1.44
N VAL A 188 -0.19 10.86 1.77
CA VAL A 188 -1.59 10.40 1.62
C VAL A 188 -1.95 10.20 0.15
N SER A 189 -1.47 11.07 -0.75
CA SER A 189 -1.66 10.90 -2.19
C SER A 189 -0.97 9.64 -2.73
N ASP A 190 0.19 9.26 -2.17
CA ASP A 190 0.87 8.00 -2.49
C ASP A 190 0.00 6.78 -2.15
N ILE A 191 -0.76 6.82 -1.04
CA ILE A 191 -1.70 5.76 -0.67
C ILE A 191 -2.83 5.62 -1.69
N PHE A 192 -3.39 6.72 -2.18
CA PHE A 192 -4.41 6.68 -3.23
C PHE A 192 -3.88 6.02 -4.52
N GLU A 193 -2.65 6.35 -4.92
CA GLU A 193 -2.02 5.69 -6.07
C GLU A 193 -1.83 4.20 -5.83
N ALA A 194 -1.37 3.81 -4.64
CA ALA A 194 -1.20 2.41 -4.29
C ALA A 194 -2.54 1.65 -4.35
N LEU A 195 -3.63 2.24 -3.85
CA LEU A 195 -4.99 1.69 -3.98
C LEU A 195 -5.40 1.54 -5.45
N ALA A 196 -5.15 2.56 -6.28
CA ALA A 196 -5.46 2.51 -7.71
C ALA A 196 -4.67 1.41 -8.44
N LEU A 197 -3.37 1.25 -8.13
CA LEU A 197 -2.54 0.18 -8.69
C LEU A 197 -3.05 -1.20 -8.29
N VAL A 198 -3.39 -1.40 -7.01
CA VAL A 198 -3.97 -2.66 -6.56
C VAL A 198 -5.31 -2.92 -7.25
N ALA A 199 -6.18 -1.92 -7.40
CA ALA A 199 -7.44 -2.05 -8.13
C ALA A 199 -7.23 -2.52 -9.58
N GLN A 200 -6.18 -2.04 -10.27
CA GLN A 200 -5.84 -2.56 -11.60
C GLN A 200 -5.44 -4.05 -11.55
N THR A 201 -4.72 -4.47 -10.51
CA THR A 201 -4.37 -5.90 -10.35
C THR A 201 -5.58 -6.77 -10.02
N LEU A 202 -6.55 -6.26 -9.24
CA LEU A 202 -7.82 -6.96 -8.98
C LEU A 202 -8.60 -7.20 -10.28
N ARG A 203 -8.62 -6.22 -11.18
CA ARG A 203 -9.25 -6.40 -12.50
C ARG A 203 -8.64 -7.58 -13.25
N ALA A 204 -7.32 -7.71 -13.27
CA ALA A 204 -6.64 -8.84 -13.91
C ALA A 204 -6.95 -10.18 -13.22
N GLN A 205 -7.09 -10.17 -11.89
CA GLN A 205 -7.49 -11.34 -11.11
C GLN A 205 -8.91 -11.80 -11.43
N ARG A 206 -9.85 -10.87 -11.57
CA ARG A 206 -11.25 -11.17 -11.96
C ARG A 206 -11.30 -11.86 -13.32
N VAL A 207 -10.50 -11.40 -14.28
CA VAL A 207 -10.35 -12.06 -15.58
C VAL A 207 -9.80 -13.48 -15.42
N ALA A 208 -8.75 -13.66 -14.61
CA ALA A 208 -8.14 -14.98 -14.38
C ALA A 208 -9.07 -15.98 -13.66
N SER A 209 -10.00 -15.49 -12.84
CA SER A 209 -11.02 -16.30 -12.15
C SER A 209 -12.34 -16.44 -12.93
N SER A 210 -12.47 -15.78 -14.09
CA SER A 210 -13.74 -15.78 -14.81
C SER A 210 -14.05 -17.16 -15.38
N PRO A 211 -15.31 -17.62 -15.27
CA PRO A 211 -15.74 -18.89 -15.87
C PRO A 211 -15.60 -18.90 -17.40
N ASP A 212 -15.57 -17.73 -18.05
CA ASP A 212 -15.46 -17.61 -19.52
C ASP A 212 -14.08 -18.01 -20.06
N PHE A 213 -13.07 -18.10 -19.19
CA PHE A 213 -11.70 -18.50 -19.54
C PHE A 213 -11.31 -19.87 -18.95
N ARG A 214 -12.30 -20.67 -18.56
CA ARG A 214 -12.14 -22.06 -18.14
C ARG A 214 -11.93 -23.00 -19.33
#